data_AF-A0A520Q439-F1
#
_entry.id   AF-A0A520Q439-F1
#
_cell.length_a   1.000
_cell.length_b   1.000
_cell.length_c   1.000
_cell.angle_alpha   90.00
_cell.angle_beta   90.00
_cell.angle_gamma   90.00
#
_symmetry.space_group_name_H-M   'P 1'
#
loop_
_entity.id
_entity.type
_entity.pdbx_description
1 polymer ?
#
loop_
_entity_poly.entity_id
_entity_poly.type
_entity_poly.pdbx_seq_one_letter_code
_entity_poly.pdbx_strand_id
1 'polypeptide(L)'
;MIEVRVAGRGKVREGTRTLDEEAEARCDLCDREVDAVASTGAEGEGPFACKACLRGRLEAITLAAWELRDPSDRGLPWGKVSG
;
A
#
# COMPACT_ATOMS: atom_id res chain seq x y z
N MET A 1 1.87 4.31 11.40
CA MET A 1 0.59 3.64 11.76
C MET A 1 -0.25 3.45 10.49
N ILE A 2 -1.14 2.45 10.39
CA ILE A 2 -1.98 2.23 9.19
C ILE A 2 -3.47 2.18 9.59
N GLU A 3 -4.29 3.02 8.97
CA GLU A 3 -5.76 2.94 8.97
C GLU A 3 -6.22 2.34 7.63
N VAL A 4 -7.12 1.35 7.68
CA VAL A 4 -7.81 0.81 6.50
C VAL A 4 -9.28 1.13 6.62
N ARG A 5 -9.85 1.75 5.58
CA ARG A 5 -11.29 2.01 5.46
C ARG A 5 -11.89 1.04 4.45
N VAL A 6 -13.05 0.50 4.78
CA VAL A 6 -13.80 -0.43 3.94
C VAL A 6 -15.20 0.15 3.75
N ALA A 7 -15.56 0.39 2.49
CA ALA A 7 -16.83 1.01 2.15
C ALA A 7 -18.01 0.21 2.73
N GLY A 8 -18.93 0.91 3.40
CA GLY A 8 -20.12 0.33 4.03
C GLY A 8 -19.85 -0.63 5.19
N ARG A 9 -18.63 -0.65 5.74
CA ARG A 9 -18.26 -1.54 6.86
C ARG A 9 -17.52 -0.85 7.99
N GLY A 10 -16.82 0.23 7.69
CA GLY A 10 -16.09 1.02 8.68
C GLY A 10 -14.58 0.97 8.47
N LYS A 11 -13.84 0.97 9.57
CA LYS A 11 -12.38 1.10 9.53
C LYS A 11 -11.66 0.29 10.59
N VAL A 12 -10.41 -0.02 10.31
CA VAL A 12 -9.48 -0.68 11.21
C VAL A 12 -8.23 0.16 11.35
N ARG A 13 -7.87 0.54 12.58
CA ARG A 13 -6.63 1.25 12.92
C ARG A 13 -6.00 0.54 14.10
N GLU A 14 -4.77 0.05 13.93
CA GLU A 14 -4.02 -0.66 14.98
C GLU A 14 -4.79 -1.81 15.66
N GLY A 15 -5.49 -2.61 14.85
CA GLY A 15 -6.32 -3.72 15.37
C GLY A 15 -7.62 -3.28 16.06
N THR A 16 -7.81 -1.98 16.30
CA THR A 16 -9.09 -1.43 16.73
C THR A 16 -10.02 -1.34 15.54
N ARG A 17 -11.15 -2.05 15.63
CA ARG A 17 -12.23 -1.99 14.64
C ARG A 17 -13.27 -0.94 15.06
N THR A 18 -13.67 -0.11 14.11
CA THR A 18 -14.80 0.82 14.25
C THR A 18 -15.76 0.52 13.10
N LEU A 19 -16.95 0.02 13.44
CA LEU A 19 -18.00 -0.24 12.45
C LEU A 19 -18.68 1.07 12.08
N ASP A 20 -18.91 1.25 10.79
CA ASP A 20 -19.58 2.41 10.23
C ASP A 20 -20.16 2.02 8.86
N GLU A 21 -21.48 1.89 8.80
CA GLU A 21 -22.20 1.48 7.58
C GLU A 21 -22.26 2.59 6.52
N GLU A 22 -21.95 3.82 6.91
CA GLU A 22 -21.84 4.97 5.99
C GLU A 22 -20.39 5.23 5.57
N ALA A 23 -19.45 4.38 6.01
CA ALA A 23 -18.04 4.56 5.71
C ALA A 23 -17.79 4.59 4.20
N GLU A 24 -17.07 5.61 3.74
CA GLU A 24 -16.62 5.74 2.37
C GLU A 24 -15.14 5.33 2.23
N ALA A 25 -14.79 4.82 1.05
CA ALA A 25 -13.41 4.49 0.70
C ALA A 25 -13.04 5.13 -0.65
N ARG A 26 -12.65 6.40 -0.59
CA ARG A 26 -12.13 7.15 -1.74
C ARG A 26 -10.60 7.09 -1.81
N CYS A 27 -10.08 6.85 -2.99
CA CYS A 27 -8.63 6.84 -3.25
C CYS A 27 -8.15 8.22 -3.70
N ASP A 28 -7.28 8.86 -2.93
CA ASP A 28 -6.74 10.19 -3.23
C ASP A 28 -5.80 10.22 -4.44
N LEU A 29 -5.38 9.05 -4.94
CA LEU A 29 -4.41 8.93 -6.04
C LEU A 29 -5.07 8.76 -7.41
N CYS A 30 -6.28 8.21 -7.45
CA CYS A 30 -7.02 8.01 -8.70
C CYS A 30 -8.44 8.56 -8.66
N ASP A 31 -8.81 9.20 -7.54
CA ASP A 31 -10.07 9.88 -7.31
C ASP A 31 -11.33 9.00 -7.44
N ARG A 32 -11.17 7.68 -7.34
CA ARG A 32 -12.26 6.70 -7.42
C ARG A 32 -12.68 6.23 -6.03
N GLU A 33 -13.99 6.04 -5.89
CA GLU A 33 -14.57 5.22 -4.85
C GLU A 33 -14.28 3.74 -5.15
N VAL A 34 -13.89 3.00 -4.12
CA VAL A 34 -13.48 1.60 -4.21
C VAL A 34 -13.92 0.86 -2.95
N ASP A 35 -13.80 -0.46 -2.93
CA ASP A 35 -14.19 -1.27 -1.75
C ASP A 35 -13.37 -0.97 -0.50
N ALA A 36 -12.08 -0.65 -0.67
CA ALA A 36 -11.19 -0.38 0.46
C ALA A 36 -10.00 0.50 0.07
N VAL A 37 -9.58 1.32 1.04
CA VAL A 37 -8.38 2.17 0.96
C VAL A 37 -7.55 2.06 2.23
N ALA A 38 -6.24 2.21 2.09
CA ALA A 38 -5.30 2.24 3.20
C ALA A 38 -4.61 3.60 3.29
N SER A 39 -4.38 4.09 4.51
CA SER A 39 -3.65 5.32 4.76
C SER A 39 -2.20 5.17 4.28
N THR A 40 -1.66 6.21 3.66
CA THR A 40 -0.26 6.32 3.28
C THR A 40 0.50 7.37 4.09
N GLY A 41 -0.19 8.14 4.94
CA GLY A 41 0.45 9.06 5.89
C GLY A 41 1.12 8.32 7.06
N ALA A 42 2.21 8.89 7.60
CA ALA A 42 3.00 8.28 8.67
C ALA A 42 2.17 7.98 9.94
N GLU A 43 1.22 8.85 10.26
CA GLU A 43 0.38 8.78 11.46
C GLU A 43 -0.85 7.86 11.31
N GLY A 44 -1.02 7.18 10.17
CA GLY A 44 -2.19 6.33 9.95
C GLY A 44 -3.46 7.13 9.72
N GLU A 45 -3.31 8.26 9.04
CA GLU A 45 -4.36 9.17 8.63
C GLU A 45 -4.16 9.49 7.14
N GLY A 46 -5.10 10.22 6.54
CA GLY A 46 -5.03 10.55 5.11
C GLY A 46 -3.66 11.15 4.72
N PRO A 47 -3.21 10.94 3.48
CA PRO A 47 -3.96 10.47 2.32
C PRO A 47 -4.20 8.95 2.28
N PHE A 48 -5.21 8.53 1.52
CA PHE A 48 -5.67 7.16 1.35
C PHE A 48 -5.47 6.66 -0.09
N ALA A 49 -5.01 5.41 -0.21
CA ALA A 49 -4.74 4.78 -1.48
C ALA A 49 -5.44 3.43 -1.61
N CYS A 50 -6.01 3.16 -2.79
CA CYS A 50 -6.56 1.86 -3.11
C CYS A 50 -5.46 0.84 -3.41
N LYS A 51 -5.80 -0.44 -3.27
CA LYS A 51 -4.91 -1.58 -3.57
C LYS A 51 -4.25 -1.48 -4.95
N ALA A 52 -4.99 -1.06 -5.98
CA ALA A 52 -4.46 -0.96 -7.34
C ALA A 52 -3.35 0.11 -7.45
N CYS A 53 -3.57 1.29 -6.87
CA CYS A 53 -2.60 2.39 -6.89
C CYS A 53 -1.36 2.10 -6.05
N LEU A 54 -1.53 1.39 -4.92
CA LEU A 54 -0.40 0.93 -4.09
C LEU A 54 0.43 -0.11 -4.84
N ARG A 55 -0.21 -1.11 -5.43
CA ARG A 55 0.49 -2.14 -6.21
C ARG A 55 1.29 -1.54 -7.37
N GLY A 56 0.68 -0.66 -8.17
CA GLY A 56 1.38 -0.03 -9.29
C GLY A 56 2.62 0.78 -8.87
N ARG A 57 2.61 1.37 -7.67
CA ARG A 57 3.79 2.05 -7.12
C ARG A 57 4.88 1.09 -6.68
N LEU A 58 4.51 -0.01 -6.02
CA LEU A 58 5.47 -1.06 -5.64
C LEU A 58 6.13 -1.70 -6.87
N GLU A 59 5.35 -1.94 -7.92
CA GLU A 59 5.84 -2.40 -9.22
C GLU A 59 6.81 -1.37 -9.84
N ALA A 60 6.44 -0.09 -9.86
CA ALA A 60 7.31 0.97 -10.38
C ALA A 60 8.62 1.11 -9.59
N ILE A 61 8.59 0.97 -8.26
CA ILE A 61 9.80 0.97 -7.41
C ILE A 61 10.70 -0.22 -7.76
N THR A 62 10.10 -1.40 -7.95
CA THR A 62 10.84 -2.61 -8.31
C THR A 62 11.54 -2.45 -9.66
N LEU A 63 10.84 -1.88 -10.65
CA LEU A 63 11.43 -1.59 -11.96
C LEU A 63 12.52 -0.52 -11.86
N ALA A 64 12.30 0.56 -11.12
CA ALA A 64 13.31 1.60 -10.94
C ALA A 64 14.59 1.06 -10.27
N ALA A 65 14.44 0.21 -9.25
CA ALA A 65 15.56 -0.46 -8.60
C ALA A 65 16.31 -1.38 -9.57
N TRP A 66 15.59 -2.09 -10.44
CA TRP A 66 16.20 -2.91 -11.48
C TRP A 66 16.95 -2.03 -12.48
N GLU A 67 16.32 -1.04 -13.09
CA GLU A 67 16.94 -0.18 -14.12
C GLU A 67 18.19 0.54 -13.63
N LEU A 68 18.20 0.97 -12.37
CA LEU A 68 19.30 1.75 -11.77
C LEU A 68 20.32 0.89 -11.00
N ARG A 69 20.21 -0.45 -11.06
CA ARG A 69 21.17 -1.34 -10.40
C ARG A 69 22.57 -1.17 -11.01
N ASP A 70 23.60 -1.19 -10.17
CA ASP A 70 24.98 -1.20 -10.64
C ASP A 70 25.25 -2.54 -11.38
N PRO A 71 25.69 -2.53 -12.65
CA PRO A 71 26.00 -3.75 -13.40
C PRO A 71 27.12 -4.60 -12.78
N SER A 72 27.95 -4.00 -11.93
CA SER A 72 28.99 -4.67 -11.16
C SER A 72 28.48 -5.34 -9.88
N ASP A 73 27.26 -4.98 -9.43
CA ASP A 73 26.58 -5.60 -8.30
C ASP A 73 25.93 -6.93 -8.73
N ARG A 74 26.80 -7.92 -9.00
CA ARG A 74 26.43 -9.29 -9.36
C ARG A 74 26.07 -10.16 -8.14
N GLY A 75 25.82 -9.54 -6.99
CA GLY A 75 25.28 -10.23 -5.82
C GLY A 75 23.83 -10.60 -6.08
N LEU A 76 23.53 -11.88 -6.32
CA LEU A 76 22.14 -12.35 -6.32
C LEU A 76 21.51 -12.00 -4.96
N PRO A 77 20.35 -11.31 -4.92
CA PRO A 77 19.76 -10.78 -3.68
C PRO A 77 19.25 -11.88 -2.74
N TRP A 78 19.12 -13.11 -3.23
CA TRP A 78 18.86 -14.30 -2.42
C TRP A 78 20.20 -15.00 -2.23
N GLY A 79 20.88 -14.66 -1.14
CA GLY A 79 22.12 -15.32 -0.74
C GLY A 79 21.96 -16.83 -0.81
N LYS A 80 22.98 -17.50 -1.38
CA LYS A 80 23.09 -18.97 -1.49
C LYS A 80 22.40 -19.68 -0.33
N VAL A 81 21.26 -20.33 -0.60
CA VAL A 81 20.78 -21.40 0.26
C VAL A 81 21.73 -22.56 0.04
N SER A 82 22.75 -22.64 0.89
CA SER A 82 23.59 -23.84 1.01
C SER A 82 22.72 -24.88 1.71
N GLY A 83 22.40 -25.97 1.00
CA GLY A 83 21.90 -27.20 1.62
C GLY A 83 22.98 -27.93 2.40
#